data_AF-A0A3M1FKP4-F1
#
_entry.id   AF-A0A3M1FKP4-F1
#
_cell.length_a   1.000
_cell.length_b   1.000
_cell.length_c   1.000
_cell.angle_alpha   90.00
_cell.angle_beta   90.00
_cell.angle_gamma   90.00
#
_symmetry.space_group_name_H-M   'P 1'
#
loop_
_entity.id
_entity.type
_entity.pdbx_description
1 polymer ?
#
loop_
_entity_poly.entity_id
_entity_poly.type
_entity_poly.pdbx_seq_one_letter_code
_entity_poly.pdbx_strand_id
1 'polypeptide(L)'
;VAGLVTPDAYRVDKRSRTILERQIADKEVAILPEKEGGTRQVSLPPEQRRQVVLSDDQILALTDLGCRVEAHYGKPQDMEWAIESGQIYLLQTRPITSLYPIEGLESPDGSLRIYFSMGHQQGMTRAMAPLSLSSFPLLLPVARAADGFHSTIIRVAGGRMFADITALLRHALIRRFVFALLSQFDALAPDMLRALMRHPEFRLAQPVHVPLSAIRFILSILRRLFAAMWLRDLTGFVERTNALMDDFVANVHRRLQAASPGKPQLQAVLDILPTMAPFFLNWVPEAAAGIAATRLLARLARRYLSPAETEALILGIPGNVVNEMNLMIDDLAEMARRSPALVRRFAKLDDDGRAWLDEAATIEGAQPFLDAWQAFLDRYGARGPSEIDIMQPRWVEDPLPVLRVIASHLQQDGNSRARFEAQAR
;
A
#
# COMPACT_ATOMS: atom_id res chain seq x y z
N VAL A 1 30.95 -17.02 -9.11
CA VAL A 1 31.78 -16.04 -9.86
C VAL A 1 32.48 -15.09 -8.90
N ALA A 2 33.79 -14.85 -9.03
CA ALA A 2 34.64 -14.16 -8.03
C ALA A 2 34.64 -12.62 -8.07
N GLY A 3 33.92 -11.98 -9.00
CA GLY A 3 33.83 -10.51 -9.09
C GLY A 3 35.12 -9.78 -9.50
N LEU A 4 36.15 -10.51 -9.93
CA LEU A 4 37.49 -9.98 -10.25
C LEU A 4 37.59 -9.34 -11.66
N VAL A 5 36.58 -9.54 -12.51
CA VAL A 5 36.55 -9.07 -13.90
C VAL A 5 35.28 -8.27 -14.12
N THR A 6 35.40 -7.08 -14.72
CA THR A 6 34.24 -6.27 -15.12
C THR A 6 33.74 -6.74 -16.50
N PRO A 7 32.55 -7.35 -16.61
CA PRO A 7 32.07 -7.90 -17.87
C PRO A 7 31.41 -6.82 -18.74
N ASP A 8 31.29 -7.12 -20.04
CA ASP A 8 30.35 -6.40 -20.90
C ASP A 8 28.90 -6.74 -20.49
N ALA A 9 27.99 -5.78 -20.63
CA ALA A 9 26.57 -5.97 -20.38
C ALA A 9 25.75 -5.71 -21.65
N TYR A 10 24.88 -6.67 -21.99
CA TYR A 10 23.99 -6.60 -23.14
C TYR A 10 22.54 -6.73 -22.66
N ARG A 11 21.66 -5.85 -23.12
CA ARG A 11 20.21 -5.98 -22.88
C ARG A 11 19.51 -6.27 -24.20
N VAL A 12 18.80 -7.39 -24.26
CA VAL A 12 18.07 -7.85 -25.45
C VAL A 12 16.59 -7.95 -25.13
N ASP A 13 15.75 -7.42 -26.02
CA ASP A 13 14.32 -7.72 -25.99
C ASP A 13 14.09 -9.10 -26.58
N LYS A 14 13.73 -10.07 -25.72
CA LYS A 14 13.47 -11.45 -26.13
C LYS A 14 12.30 -11.62 -27.09
N ARG A 15 11.36 -10.66 -27.15
CA ARG A 15 10.18 -10.73 -28.02
C ARG A 15 10.51 -10.30 -29.44
N SER A 16 11.17 -9.14 -29.58
CA SER A 16 11.57 -8.61 -30.89
C SER A 16 12.92 -9.13 -31.36
N ARG A 17 13.65 -9.87 -30.52
CA ARG A 17 15.05 -10.29 -30.75
C ARG A 17 15.98 -9.12 -31.08
N THR A 18 15.71 -7.96 -30.50
CA THR A 18 16.47 -6.72 -30.75
C THR A 18 17.42 -6.45 -29.60
N ILE A 19 18.69 -6.19 -29.91
CA ILE A 19 19.69 -5.73 -28.93
C ILE A 19 19.40 -4.26 -28.62
N LEU A 20 18.92 -3.99 -27.41
CA LEU A 20 18.49 -2.67 -26.96
C LEU A 20 19.66 -1.82 -26.45
N GLU A 21 20.63 -2.46 -25.78
CA GLU A 21 21.74 -1.76 -25.13
C GLU A 21 23.01 -2.61 -25.15
N ARG A 22 24.15 -1.94 -25.32
CA ARG A 22 25.49 -2.52 -25.19
C ARG A 22 26.33 -1.61 -24.30
N GLN A 23 26.83 -2.16 -23.20
CA GLN A 23 27.78 -1.50 -22.34
C GLN A 23 29.08 -2.31 -22.37
N ILE A 24 30.10 -1.76 -23.02
CA ILE A 24 31.41 -2.39 -23.13
C ILE A 24 32.27 -1.92 -21.96
N ALA A 25 32.71 -2.86 -21.13
CA ALA A 25 33.54 -2.58 -19.97
C ALA A 25 35.02 -2.56 -20.33
N ASP A 26 35.81 -1.87 -19.49
CA ASP A 26 37.27 -1.91 -19.53
C ASP A 26 37.78 -3.18 -18.81
N LYS A 27 37.96 -4.26 -19.58
CA LYS A 27 38.32 -5.58 -19.06
C LYS A 27 39.82 -5.65 -18.78
N GLU A 28 40.27 -5.17 -17.63
CA GLU A 28 41.70 -5.13 -17.31
C GLU A 28 42.34 -6.51 -17.15
N VAL A 29 41.54 -7.51 -16.79
CA VAL A 29 41.97 -8.82 -16.35
C VAL A 29 41.14 -9.91 -17.03
N ALA A 30 41.80 -11.03 -17.38
CA ALA A 30 41.16 -12.29 -17.71
C ALA A 30 41.68 -13.43 -16.82
N ILE A 31 40.88 -14.49 -16.66
CA ILE A 31 41.29 -15.72 -15.96
C ILE A 31 41.42 -16.82 -17.01
N LEU A 32 42.60 -17.46 -17.06
CA LEU A 32 42.90 -18.51 -18.02
C LEU A 32 43.21 -19.83 -17.30
N PRO A 33 42.81 -20.98 -17.85
CA PRO A 33 43.18 -22.29 -17.32
C PRO A 33 44.69 -22.55 -17.49
N GLU A 34 45.29 -23.25 -16.54
CA GLU A 34 46.67 -23.74 -16.64
C GLU A 34 46.72 -25.20 -17.11
N LYS A 35 47.80 -25.58 -17.80
CA LYS A 35 47.96 -26.93 -18.36
C LYS A 35 48.02 -28.03 -17.29
N GLU A 36 48.57 -27.73 -16.12
CA GLU A 36 48.74 -28.68 -15.01
C GLU A 36 47.56 -28.68 -14.03
N GLY A 37 46.49 -27.94 -14.35
CA GLY A 37 45.34 -27.73 -13.48
C GLY A 37 45.44 -26.42 -12.70
N GLY A 38 44.28 -25.84 -12.38
CA GLY A 38 44.19 -24.51 -11.79
C GLY A 38 43.97 -23.39 -12.81
N THR A 39 43.99 -22.15 -12.33
CA THR A 39 43.73 -20.96 -13.13
C THR A 39 44.71 -19.86 -12.78
N ARG A 40 45.10 -19.07 -13.78
CA ARG A 40 45.92 -17.87 -13.58
C ARG A 40 45.19 -16.62 -14.04
N GLN A 41 45.44 -15.54 -13.33
CA GLN A 41 44.99 -14.21 -13.68
C GLN A 41 46.01 -13.55 -14.62
N VAL A 42 45.54 -13.00 -15.75
CA VAL A 42 46.39 -12.30 -16.71
C VAL A 42 45.85 -10.89 -16.96
N SER A 43 46.74 -9.90 -17.00
CA SER A 43 46.39 -8.54 -17.41
C SER A 43 46.23 -8.48 -18.92
N LEU A 44 45.10 -7.96 -19.40
CA LEU A 44 44.84 -7.81 -20.82
C LEU A 44 45.55 -6.55 -21.37
N PRO A 45 46.13 -6.60 -22.58
CA PRO A 45 46.68 -5.43 -23.23
C PRO A 45 45.58 -4.42 -23.58
N PRO A 46 45.86 -3.09 -23.58
CA PRO A 46 44.85 -2.04 -23.77
C PRO A 46 43.93 -2.25 -24.99
N GLU A 47 44.48 -2.78 -26.08
CA GLU A 47 43.75 -3.07 -27.32
C GLU A 47 42.65 -4.12 -27.17
N GLN A 48 42.81 -5.07 -26.23
CA GLN A 48 41.84 -6.15 -25.98
C GLN A 48 40.82 -5.77 -24.90
N ARG A 49 41.16 -4.85 -23.98
CA ARG A 49 40.30 -4.51 -22.83
C ARG A 49 38.92 -3.99 -23.24
N ARG A 50 38.86 -3.24 -24.35
CA ARG A 50 37.63 -2.62 -24.87
C ARG A 50 37.07 -3.31 -26.12
N GLN A 51 37.58 -4.49 -26.47
CA GLN A 51 36.97 -5.27 -27.53
C GLN A 51 35.62 -5.82 -27.06
N VAL A 52 34.68 -5.90 -28.00
CA VAL A 52 33.38 -6.52 -27.79
C VAL A 52 33.61 -8.02 -27.68
N VAL A 53 33.16 -8.64 -26.58
CA VAL A 53 33.44 -10.06 -26.31
C VAL A 53 32.49 -11.03 -27.00
N LEU A 54 31.34 -10.55 -27.48
CA LEU A 54 30.35 -11.34 -28.21
C LEU A 54 29.95 -10.69 -29.53
N SER A 55 29.85 -11.48 -30.59
CA SER A 55 29.19 -11.05 -31.82
C SER A 55 27.68 -10.96 -31.64
N ASP A 56 27.02 -10.22 -32.53
CA ASP A 56 25.56 -10.11 -32.54
C ASP A 56 24.88 -11.49 -32.64
N ASP A 57 25.42 -12.38 -33.48
CA ASP A 57 24.92 -13.75 -33.62
C ASP A 57 25.06 -14.56 -32.32
N GLN A 58 26.16 -14.39 -31.59
CA GLN A 58 26.36 -15.05 -30.30
C GLN A 58 25.40 -14.51 -29.23
N ILE A 59 25.17 -13.19 -29.20
CA ILE A 59 24.20 -12.56 -28.28
C ILE A 59 22.79 -13.12 -28.55
N LEU A 60 22.39 -13.22 -29.81
CA LEU A 60 21.09 -13.75 -30.20
C LEU A 60 20.98 -15.26 -29.95
N ALA A 61 22.03 -16.03 -30.17
CA ALA A 61 22.06 -17.46 -29.84
C ALA A 61 21.95 -17.72 -28.32
N LEU A 62 22.61 -16.90 -27.50
CA LEU A 62 22.44 -16.93 -26.04
C LEU A 62 21.02 -16.54 -25.61
N THR A 63 20.42 -15.57 -26.29
CA THR A 63 19.02 -15.18 -26.05
C THR A 63 18.07 -16.35 -26.34
N ASP A 64 18.26 -17.05 -27.46
CA ASP A 64 17.46 -18.22 -27.83
C ASP A 64 17.64 -19.38 -26.84
N LEU A 65 18.87 -19.62 -26.37
CA LEU A 65 19.15 -20.59 -25.31
C LEU A 65 18.43 -20.21 -24.00
N GLY A 66 18.49 -18.94 -23.60
CA GLY A 66 17.81 -18.42 -22.42
C GLY A 66 16.30 -18.62 -22.49
N CYS A 67 15.67 -18.30 -23.63
CA CYS A 67 14.24 -18.53 -23.86
C CYS A 67 13.85 -20.01 -23.76
N ARG A 68 14.67 -20.92 -24.31
CA ARG A 68 14.43 -22.37 -24.21
C ARG A 68 14.53 -22.88 -22.79
N VAL A 69 15.53 -22.42 -22.04
CA VAL A 69 15.75 -22.80 -20.64
C VAL A 69 14.62 -22.23 -19.75
N GLU A 70 14.26 -20.96 -19.92
CA GLU A 70 13.10 -20.35 -19.25
C GLU A 70 11.81 -21.12 -19.53
N ALA A 71 11.55 -21.48 -20.80
CA ALA A 71 10.37 -22.26 -21.18
C ALA A 71 10.37 -23.68 -20.58
N HIS A 72 11.53 -24.33 -20.49
CA HIS A 72 11.66 -25.65 -19.88
C HIS A 72 11.33 -25.65 -18.38
N TYR A 73 11.80 -24.64 -17.64
CA TYR A 73 11.56 -24.53 -16.19
C TYR A 73 10.27 -23.77 -15.83
N GLY A 74 9.64 -23.09 -16.78
CA GLY A 74 8.43 -22.28 -16.58
C GLY A 74 8.64 -21.03 -15.71
N LYS A 75 9.89 -20.65 -15.43
CA LYS A 75 10.27 -19.53 -14.56
C LYS A 75 11.56 -18.86 -15.03
N PRO A 76 11.75 -17.55 -14.78
CA PRO A 76 13.01 -16.86 -15.10
C PRO A 76 14.22 -17.56 -14.48
N GLN A 77 15.26 -17.76 -15.29
CA GLN A 77 16.49 -18.45 -14.89
C GLN A 77 17.68 -17.49 -14.93
N ASP A 78 18.59 -17.66 -13.97
CA ASP A 78 19.95 -17.16 -13.98
C ASP A 78 20.86 -18.30 -14.47
N MET A 79 21.67 -18.02 -15.48
CA MET A 79 22.40 -19.03 -16.25
C MET A 79 23.88 -18.68 -16.37
N GLU A 80 24.73 -19.67 -16.11
CA GLU A 80 26.16 -19.60 -16.41
C GLU A 80 26.46 -20.40 -17.67
N TRP A 81 27.24 -19.82 -18.58
CA TRP A 81 27.52 -20.38 -19.90
C TRP A 81 28.99 -20.12 -20.28
N ALA A 82 29.48 -20.91 -21.23
CA ALA A 82 30.78 -20.71 -21.87
C ALA A 82 30.66 -20.85 -23.39
N ILE A 83 31.60 -20.25 -24.12
CA ILE A 83 31.73 -20.42 -25.56
C ILE A 83 33.11 -20.99 -25.87
N GLU A 84 33.15 -22.11 -26.57
CA GLU A 84 34.38 -22.71 -27.07
C GLU A 84 34.21 -23.02 -28.57
N SER A 85 35.15 -22.55 -29.40
CA SER A 85 35.12 -22.78 -30.86
C SER A 85 33.76 -22.45 -31.52
N GLY A 86 33.11 -21.38 -31.04
CA GLY A 86 31.80 -20.94 -31.52
C GLY A 86 30.59 -21.72 -30.97
N GLN A 87 30.80 -22.76 -30.17
CA GLN A 87 29.72 -23.54 -29.53
C GLN A 87 29.43 -23.01 -28.13
N ILE A 88 28.15 -22.83 -27.82
CA ILE A 88 27.68 -22.41 -26.49
C ILE A 88 27.41 -23.64 -25.62
N TYR A 89 28.00 -23.66 -24.43
CA TYR A 89 27.80 -24.67 -23.40
C TYR A 89 27.07 -24.05 -22.21
N LEU A 90 25.97 -24.68 -21.78
CA LEU A 90 25.29 -24.33 -20.53
C LEU A 90 25.99 -25.03 -19.37
N LEU A 91 26.54 -24.26 -18.43
CA LEU A 91 27.30 -24.78 -17.29
C LEU A 91 26.41 -24.94 -16.05
N GLN A 92 25.57 -23.95 -15.79
CA GLN A 92 24.65 -23.94 -14.65
C GLN A 92 23.37 -23.17 -15.00
N THR A 93 22.27 -23.55 -14.37
CA THR A 93 21.01 -22.80 -14.37
C THR A 93 20.39 -22.84 -12.98
N ARG A 94 19.83 -21.72 -12.53
CA ARG A 94 19.11 -21.60 -11.25
C ARG A 94 17.94 -20.63 -11.38
N PRO A 95 16.82 -20.85 -10.67
CA PRO A 95 15.69 -19.93 -10.73
C PRO A 95 16.05 -18.58 -10.10
N ILE A 96 15.57 -17.49 -10.70
CA ILE A 96 15.68 -16.15 -10.10
C ILE A 96 14.63 -16.02 -9.00
N THR A 97 15.07 -15.84 -7.75
CA THR A 97 14.21 -15.77 -6.56
C THR A 97 13.96 -14.34 -6.05
N SER A 98 14.60 -13.33 -6.65
CA SER A 98 14.49 -11.92 -6.25
C SER A 98 13.38 -11.14 -6.96
N LEU A 99 12.76 -11.72 -8.00
CA LEU A 99 11.69 -11.07 -8.73
C LEU A 99 10.43 -10.94 -7.87
N TYR A 100 9.72 -9.83 -8.02
CA TYR A 100 8.41 -9.70 -7.40
C TYR A 100 7.44 -10.72 -8.03
N PRO A 101 6.76 -11.56 -7.24
CA PRO A 101 5.82 -12.55 -7.77
C PRO A 101 4.65 -11.85 -8.45
N ILE A 102 4.28 -12.33 -9.63
CA ILE A 102 3.15 -11.81 -10.42
C ILE A 102 2.04 -12.85 -10.59
N GLU A 103 2.17 -14.01 -9.95
CA GLU A 103 1.11 -15.02 -9.90
C GLU A 103 -0.16 -14.37 -9.35
N GLY A 104 -1.26 -14.49 -10.09
CA GLY A 104 -2.50 -13.80 -9.77
C GLY A 104 -2.64 -12.39 -10.34
N LEU A 105 -1.67 -11.87 -11.10
CA LEU A 105 -1.75 -10.64 -11.91
C LEU A 105 -1.70 -10.93 -13.43
N GLU A 106 -1.99 -12.16 -13.82
CA GLU A 106 -1.96 -12.56 -15.23
C GLU A 106 -3.03 -11.84 -16.05
N SER A 107 -2.63 -11.48 -17.27
CA SER A 107 -3.52 -10.93 -18.30
C SER A 107 -4.14 -12.09 -19.10
N PRO A 108 -5.46 -12.34 -19.00
CA PRO A 108 -6.08 -13.48 -19.68
C PRO A 108 -5.98 -13.44 -21.21
N ASP A 109 -5.83 -12.24 -21.78
CA ASP A 109 -5.79 -11.97 -23.22
C ASP A 109 -4.38 -11.57 -23.70
N GLY A 110 -3.36 -11.68 -22.84
CA GLY A 110 -1.99 -11.27 -23.14
C GLY A 110 -1.81 -9.76 -23.36
N SER A 111 -2.84 -8.93 -23.12
CA SER A 111 -2.72 -7.47 -23.23
C SER A 111 -1.96 -6.87 -22.06
N LEU A 112 -1.34 -5.70 -22.25
CA LEU A 112 -0.69 -5.00 -21.15
C LEU A 112 -1.74 -4.58 -20.11
N ARG A 113 -1.54 -5.05 -18.88
CA ARG A 113 -2.33 -4.69 -17.70
C ARG A 113 -1.52 -3.75 -16.82
N ILE A 114 -2.22 -2.80 -16.21
CA ILE A 114 -1.64 -1.83 -15.28
C ILE A 114 -2.34 -2.03 -13.93
N TYR A 115 -1.54 -2.42 -12.95
CA TYR A 115 -1.96 -2.69 -11.59
C TYR A 115 -1.44 -1.59 -10.65
N PHE A 116 -2.33 -1.03 -9.83
CA PHE A 116 -1.99 -0.04 -8.83
C PHE A 116 -1.87 -0.71 -7.46
N SER A 117 -0.73 -0.51 -6.77
CA SER A 117 -0.52 -1.09 -5.44
C SER A 117 -1.36 -0.36 -4.39
N MET A 118 -2.35 -1.05 -3.83
CA MET A 118 -3.22 -0.47 -2.80
C MET A 118 -2.48 -0.26 -1.47
N GLY A 119 -1.49 -1.11 -1.18
CA GLY A 119 -0.67 -1.00 0.03
C GLY A 119 0.16 0.28 0.10
N HIS A 120 0.76 0.71 -1.01
CA HIS A 120 1.56 1.94 -1.06
C HIS A 120 0.73 3.19 -0.75
N GLN A 121 -0.53 3.25 -1.20
CA GLN A 121 -1.45 4.34 -0.88
C GLN A 121 -1.73 4.43 0.64
N GLN A 122 -1.64 3.31 1.35
CA GLN A 122 -1.99 3.20 2.76
C GLN A 122 -0.76 3.12 3.68
N GLY A 123 0.46 3.31 3.15
CA GLY A 123 1.70 3.10 3.90
C GLY A 123 1.90 1.65 4.36
N MET A 124 1.18 0.69 3.77
CA MET A 124 1.16 -0.73 4.13
C MET A 124 1.84 -1.57 3.05
N THR A 125 3.18 -1.51 3.01
CA THR A 125 3.99 -2.16 1.98
C THR A 125 4.46 -3.56 2.35
N ARG A 126 4.12 -4.06 3.55
CA ARG A 126 4.42 -5.44 3.96
C ARG A 126 3.44 -6.44 3.35
N ALA A 127 3.84 -7.71 3.34
CA ALA A 127 2.92 -8.79 2.99
C ALA A 127 1.83 -8.92 4.09
N MET A 128 0.62 -9.23 3.66
CA MET A 128 -0.55 -9.45 4.50
C MET A 128 -0.81 -10.94 4.66
N ALA A 129 -1.43 -11.32 5.78
CA ALA A 129 -1.82 -12.70 6.02
C ALA A 129 -2.88 -13.18 4.99
N PRO A 130 -2.88 -14.47 4.61
CA PRO A 130 -3.86 -15.02 3.67
C PRO A 130 -5.32 -14.81 4.10
N LEU A 131 -5.61 -14.93 5.41
CA LEU A 131 -6.97 -14.71 5.93
C LEU A 131 -7.45 -13.28 5.64
N SER A 132 -6.60 -12.29 5.88
CA SER A 132 -6.91 -10.89 5.59
C SER A 132 -7.14 -10.66 4.11
N LEU A 133 -6.25 -11.17 3.26
CA LEU A 133 -6.39 -11.06 1.80
C LEU A 133 -7.70 -11.67 1.29
N SER A 134 -8.16 -12.76 1.89
CA SER A 134 -9.42 -13.44 1.52
C SER A 134 -10.68 -12.63 1.88
N SER A 135 -10.58 -11.66 2.80
CA SER A 135 -11.73 -10.85 3.24
C SER A 135 -12.08 -9.70 2.29
N PHE A 136 -11.11 -9.14 1.55
CA PHE A 136 -11.33 -7.95 0.73
C PHE A 136 -12.32 -8.14 -0.43
N PRO A 137 -12.29 -9.25 -1.18
CA PRO A 137 -13.31 -9.50 -2.20
C PRO A 137 -14.73 -9.61 -1.62
N LEU A 138 -14.85 -10.00 -0.35
CA LEU A 138 -16.15 -10.08 0.35
C LEU A 138 -16.66 -8.70 0.76
N LEU A 139 -15.74 -7.82 1.19
CA LEU A 139 -16.05 -6.45 1.59
C LEU A 139 -16.54 -5.60 0.43
N LEU A 140 -16.00 -5.78 -0.77
CA LEU A 140 -16.38 -5.03 -1.97
C LEU A 140 -17.14 -5.95 -2.94
N PRO A 141 -18.46 -6.14 -2.79
CA PRO A 141 -19.22 -7.08 -3.60
C PRO A 141 -19.40 -6.65 -5.07
N VAL A 142 -18.83 -5.51 -5.47
CA VAL A 142 -18.79 -5.07 -6.86
C VAL A 142 -17.69 -5.83 -7.59
N ALA A 143 -18.01 -6.30 -8.80
CA ALA A 143 -17.06 -6.96 -9.68
C ALA A 143 -16.50 -8.30 -9.13
N ARG A 144 -17.31 -9.04 -8.35
CA ARG A 144 -17.00 -10.43 -7.96
C ARG A 144 -16.98 -11.35 -9.17
N ALA A 145 -16.05 -12.29 -9.17
CA ALA A 145 -16.03 -13.40 -10.12
C ALA A 145 -17.21 -14.34 -9.87
N ALA A 146 -17.48 -15.24 -10.83
CA ALA A 146 -18.60 -16.17 -10.77
C ALA A 146 -18.54 -17.14 -9.57
N ASP A 147 -17.35 -17.38 -9.01
CA ASP A 147 -17.14 -18.18 -7.80
C ASP A 147 -17.56 -17.48 -6.51
N GLY A 148 -17.84 -16.17 -6.57
CA GLY A 148 -18.20 -15.36 -5.43
C GLY A 148 -17.05 -15.09 -4.45
N PHE A 149 -15.82 -15.57 -4.63
CA PHE A 149 -14.73 -15.32 -3.67
C PHE A 149 -13.60 -14.45 -4.23
N HIS A 150 -13.52 -14.31 -5.55
CA HIS A 150 -12.51 -13.46 -6.18
C HIS A 150 -13.10 -12.14 -6.68
N SER A 151 -12.27 -11.10 -6.71
CA SER A 151 -12.60 -9.82 -7.35
C SER A 151 -11.94 -9.76 -8.73
N THR A 152 -12.65 -9.24 -9.71
CA THR A 152 -12.11 -8.95 -11.04
C THR A 152 -11.33 -7.63 -11.08
N ILE A 153 -11.46 -6.79 -10.04
CA ILE A 153 -10.76 -5.51 -9.89
C ILE A 153 -9.60 -5.64 -8.91
N ILE A 154 -9.82 -6.25 -7.74
CA ILE A 154 -8.78 -6.42 -6.72
C ILE A 154 -8.08 -7.76 -6.95
N ARG A 155 -6.79 -7.69 -7.21
CA ARG A 155 -5.92 -8.84 -7.45
C ARG A 155 -4.86 -8.91 -6.35
N VAL A 156 -4.35 -10.11 -6.12
CA VAL A 156 -3.38 -10.38 -5.07
C VAL A 156 -2.14 -11.00 -5.70
N ALA A 157 -0.96 -10.51 -5.32
CA ALA A 157 0.32 -11.11 -5.67
C ALA A 157 1.38 -10.77 -4.63
N GLY A 158 2.24 -11.73 -4.29
CA GLY A 158 3.29 -11.54 -3.28
C GLY A 158 2.77 -11.13 -1.89
N GLY A 159 1.58 -11.61 -1.53
CA GLY A 159 0.92 -11.24 -0.27
C GLY A 159 0.43 -9.80 -0.22
N ARG A 160 0.29 -9.10 -1.35
CA ARG A 160 -0.16 -7.70 -1.42
C ARG A 160 -1.31 -7.53 -2.39
N MET A 161 -2.10 -6.48 -2.17
CA MET A 161 -3.26 -6.15 -3.00
C MET A 161 -2.93 -5.12 -4.07
N PHE A 162 -3.53 -5.35 -5.24
CA PHE A 162 -3.42 -4.49 -6.40
C PHE A 162 -4.80 -4.25 -7.01
N ALA A 163 -5.08 -3.02 -7.43
CA ALA A 163 -6.26 -2.71 -8.22
C ALA A 163 -5.91 -2.73 -9.72
N ASP A 164 -6.64 -3.50 -10.52
CA ASP A 164 -6.56 -3.41 -11.99
C ASP A 164 -7.21 -2.10 -12.44
N ILE A 165 -6.37 -1.12 -12.81
CA ILE A 165 -6.81 0.18 -13.31
C ILE A 165 -6.79 0.27 -14.84
N THR A 166 -6.50 -0.85 -15.52
CA THR A 166 -6.31 -0.90 -16.98
C THR A 166 -7.54 -0.37 -17.71
N ALA A 167 -8.74 -0.85 -17.35
CA ALA A 167 -9.98 -0.43 -18.01
C ALA A 167 -10.26 1.08 -17.82
N LEU A 168 -9.96 1.62 -16.64
CA LEU A 168 -10.14 3.04 -16.33
C LEU A 168 -9.19 3.92 -17.14
N LEU A 169 -7.93 3.49 -17.30
CA LEU A 169 -6.93 4.19 -18.11
C LEU A 169 -7.22 4.13 -19.61
N ARG A 170 -7.88 3.06 -20.08
CA ARG A 170 -8.31 2.94 -21.48
C ARG A 170 -9.41 3.94 -21.85
N HIS A 171 -10.19 4.43 -20.88
CA HIS A 171 -11.27 5.41 -21.11
C HIS A 171 -10.78 6.87 -21.04
N ALA A 172 -10.97 7.66 -22.10
CA ALA A 172 -10.40 9.01 -22.22
C ALA A 172 -10.78 10.00 -21.09
N LEU A 173 -12.05 10.04 -20.68
CA LEU A 173 -12.51 10.93 -19.60
C LEU A 173 -12.04 10.46 -18.21
N ILE A 174 -12.30 9.19 -17.87
CA ILE A 174 -11.92 8.59 -16.57
C ILE A 174 -10.40 8.63 -16.37
N ARG A 175 -9.61 8.40 -17.44
CA ARG A 175 -8.16 8.51 -17.39
C ARG A 175 -7.68 9.85 -16.81
N ARG A 176 -8.30 10.97 -17.20
CA ARG A 176 -7.93 12.30 -16.66
C ARG A 176 -8.13 12.36 -15.14
N PHE A 177 -9.21 11.76 -14.65
CA PHE A 177 -9.49 11.66 -13.21
C PHE A 177 -8.48 10.75 -12.50
N VAL A 178 -8.14 9.58 -13.07
CA VAL A 178 -7.14 8.67 -12.50
C VAL A 178 -5.79 9.38 -12.36
N PHE A 179 -5.34 10.11 -13.38
CA PHE A 179 -4.09 10.89 -13.30
C PHE A 179 -4.14 11.97 -12.21
N ALA A 180 -5.25 12.69 -12.09
CA ALA A 180 -5.43 13.73 -11.07
C ALA A 180 -5.53 13.15 -9.64
N LEU A 181 -6.00 11.91 -9.50
CA LEU A 181 -6.03 11.20 -8.23
C LEU A 181 -4.62 10.71 -7.86
N LEU A 182 -3.91 10.09 -8.79
CA LEU A 182 -2.57 9.54 -8.54
C LEU A 182 -1.52 10.62 -8.27
N SER A 183 -1.61 11.78 -8.92
CA SER A 183 -0.68 12.89 -8.67
C SER A 183 -0.76 13.47 -7.25
N GLN A 184 -1.82 13.16 -6.49
CA GLN A 184 -1.92 13.54 -5.08
C GLN A 184 -1.08 12.63 -4.18
N PHE A 185 -0.76 11.41 -4.64
CA PHE A 185 -0.05 10.41 -3.85
C PHE A 185 1.42 10.27 -4.26
N ASP A 186 1.72 10.43 -5.56
CA ASP A 186 3.05 10.24 -6.10
C ASP A 186 3.27 11.17 -7.30
N ALA A 187 4.35 11.95 -7.25
CA ALA A 187 4.69 12.91 -8.29
C ALA A 187 5.18 12.25 -9.60
N LEU A 188 5.77 11.05 -9.51
CA LEU A 188 6.39 10.30 -10.61
C LEU A 188 5.43 9.29 -11.25
N ALA A 189 4.44 8.79 -10.50
CA ALA A 189 3.48 7.81 -11.00
C ALA A 189 2.77 8.23 -12.30
N PRO A 190 2.34 9.50 -12.49
CA PRO A 190 1.76 9.95 -13.76
C PRO A 190 2.68 9.79 -14.96
N ASP A 191 3.96 10.10 -14.83
CA ASP A 191 4.91 10.07 -15.94
C ASP A 191 5.22 8.61 -16.33
N MET A 192 5.40 7.75 -15.34
CA MET A 192 5.53 6.30 -15.54
C MET A 192 4.32 5.71 -16.25
N LEU A 193 3.10 6.05 -15.82
CA LEU A 193 1.88 5.58 -16.47
C LEU A 193 1.77 6.04 -17.92
N ARG A 194 2.14 7.29 -18.23
CA ARG A 194 2.17 7.77 -19.62
C ARG A 194 3.17 6.99 -20.46
N ALA A 195 4.33 6.65 -19.91
CA ALA A 195 5.31 5.83 -20.61
C ALA A 195 4.77 4.41 -20.89
N LEU A 196 4.17 3.76 -19.88
CA LEU A 196 3.57 2.43 -20.03
C LEU A 196 2.42 2.41 -21.05
N MET A 197 1.60 3.46 -21.07
CA MET A 197 0.48 3.58 -22.00
C MET A 197 0.91 3.81 -23.47
N ARG A 198 2.16 4.23 -23.72
CA ARG A 198 2.70 4.34 -25.09
C ARG A 198 3.15 2.99 -25.65
N HIS A 199 3.19 1.95 -24.81
CA HIS A 199 3.61 0.63 -25.25
C HIS A 199 2.59 0.04 -26.25
N PRO A 200 3.03 -0.61 -27.36
CA PRO A 200 2.13 -1.15 -28.38
C PRO A 200 1.10 -2.16 -27.85
N GLU A 201 1.43 -2.86 -26.76
CA GLU A 201 0.56 -3.85 -26.11
C GLU A 201 -0.54 -3.23 -25.27
N PHE A 202 -0.45 -1.93 -24.96
CA PHE A 202 -1.51 -1.19 -24.31
C PHE A 202 -2.58 -0.79 -25.32
N ARG A 203 -3.56 -1.67 -25.51
CA ARG A 203 -4.69 -1.42 -26.40
C ARG A 203 -5.65 -0.41 -25.76
N LEU A 204 -5.90 0.71 -26.44
CA LEU A 204 -6.98 1.61 -26.04
C LEU A 204 -8.34 0.91 -26.22
N ALA A 205 -9.25 1.11 -25.28
CA ALA A 205 -10.60 0.59 -25.41
C ALA A 205 -11.37 1.39 -26.46
N GLN A 206 -12.33 0.74 -27.11
CA GLN A 206 -13.35 1.45 -27.88
C GLN A 206 -14.19 2.34 -26.93
N PRO A 207 -14.72 3.48 -27.41
CA PRO A 207 -15.57 4.33 -26.61
C PRO A 207 -16.77 3.53 -26.06
N VAL A 208 -16.88 3.49 -24.74
CA VAL A 208 -17.98 2.79 -24.05
C VAL A 208 -19.22 3.68 -24.10
N HIS A 209 -20.33 3.12 -24.58
CA HIS A 209 -21.63 3.75 -24.39
C HIS A 209 -21.98 3.71 -22.91
N VAL A 210 -22.00 4.88 -22.28
CA VAL A 210 -22.45 5.01 -20.88
C VAL A 210 -23.97 4.86 -20.88
N PRO A 211 -24.53 3.83 -20.25
CA PRO A 211 -25.99 3.65 -20.23
C PRO A 211 -26.65 4.80 -19.45
N LEU A 212 -27.87 5.17 -19.84
CA LEU A 212 -28.66 6.19 -19.14
C LEU A 212 -28.80 5.93 -17.63
N SER A 213 -28.79 4.66 -17.21
CA SER A 213 -28.80 4.27 -15.79
C SER A 213 -27.56 4.75 -15.04
N ALA A 214 -26.37 4.61 -15.62
CA ALA A 214 -25.13 5.11 -15.04
C ALA A 214 -25.10 6.64 -14.99
N ILE A 215 -25.63 7.32 -16.01
CA ILE A 215 -25.77 8.80 -16.01
C ILE A 215 -26.69 9.25 -14.88
N ARG A 216 -27.87 8.62 -14.73
CA ARG A 216 -28.81 8.92 -13.63
C ARG A 216 -28.18 8.69 -12.26
N PHE A 217 -27.41 7.62 -12.11
CA PHE A 217 -26.66 7.34 -10.88
C PHE A 217 -25.65 8.46 -10.57
N ILE A 218 -24.82 8.86 -11.55
CA ILE A 218 -23.87 9.96 -11.39
C ILE A 218 -24.59 11.27 -11.04
N LEU A 219 -25.68 11.61 -11.73
CA LEU A 219 -26.49 12.79 -11.43
C LEU A 219 -27.06 12.74 -10.01
N SER A 220 -27.44 11.56 -9.51
CA SER A 220 -27.92 11.41 -8.14
C SER A 220 -26.82 11.71 -7.11
N ILE A 221 -25.58 11.29 -7.37
CA ILE A 221 -24.40 11.59 -6.54
C ILE A 221 -24.11 13.09 -6.59
N LEU A 222 -24.07 13.69 -7.79
CA LEU A 222 -23.84 15.12 -7.96
C LEU A 222 -24.90 15.97 -7.25
N ARG A 223 -26.17 15.56 -7.30
CA ARG A 223 -27.25 16.21 -6.56
C ARG A 223 -27.06 16.11 -5.04
N ARG A 224 -26.66 14.95 -4.53
CA ARG A 224 -26.34 14.77 -3.10
C ARG A 224 -25.16 15.62 -2.68
N LEU A 225 -24.10 15.67 -3.49
CA LEU A 225 -22.92 16.49 -3.24
C LEU A 225 -23.28 17.97 -3.21
N PHE A 226 -24.05 18.45 -4.19
CA PHE A 226 -24.51 19.84 -4.21
C PHE A 226 -25.39 20.16 -3.00
N ALA A 227 -26.34 19.29 -2.66
CA ALA A 227 -27.17 19.48 -1.48
C ALA A 227 -26.33 19.50 -0.19
N ALA A 228 -25.35 18.60 -0.04
CA ALA A 228 -24.46 18.56 1.12
C ALA A 228 -23.61 19.82 1.27
N MET A 229 -23.19 20.43 0.17
CA MET A 229 -22.37 21.64 0.19
C MET A 229 -23.16 22.94 0.41
N TRP A 230 -24.39 23.04 -0.09
CA TRP A 230 -25.13 24.33 -0.13
C TRP A 230 -26.51 24.34 0.54
N LEU A 231 -27.14 23.19 0.76
CA LEU A 231 -28.56 23.13 1.18
C LEU A 231 -28.79 22.37 2.49
N ARG A 232 -27.87 21.48 2.87
CA ARG A 232 -28.04 20.59 4.02
C ARG A 232 -27.50 21.25 5.28
N ASP A 233 -28.31 21.26 6.32
CA ASP A 233 -27.82 21.55 7.67
C ASP A 233 -26.97 20.36 8.18
N LEU A 234 -25.71 20.64 8.45
CA LEU A 234 -24.75 19.67 8.99
C LEU A 234 -24.57 19.80 10.51
N THR A 235 -25.37 20.64 11.17
CA THR A 235 -25.37 20.75 12.64
C THR A 235 -25.66 19.38 13.26
N GLY A 236 -24.83 18.92 14.19
CA GLY A 236 -24.95 17.60 14.81
C GLY A 236 -24.57 16.41 13.91
N PHE A 237 -23.90 16.66 12.77
CA PHE A 237 -23.55 15.59 11.81
C PHE A 237 -22.58 14.58 12.39
N VAL A 238 -21.61 15.01 13.20
CA VAL A 238 -20.60 14.14 13.82
C VAL A 238 -21.28 13.18 14.81
N GLU A 239 -22.12 13.70 15.69
CA GLU A 239 -22.85 12.93 16.71
C GLU A 239 -23.78 11.90 16.07
N ARG A 240 -24.56 12.32 15.05
CA ARG A 240 -25.43 11.41 14.30
C ARG A 240 -24.65 10.32 13.57
N THR A 241 -23.50 10.67 12.99
CA THR A 241 -22.66 9.70 12.26
C THR A 241 -22.06 8.69 13.22
N ASN A 242 -21.55 9.14 14.37
CA ASN A 242 -21.03 8.25 15.41
C ASN A 242 -22.11 7.31 15.94
N ALA A 243 -23.31 7.82 16.25
CA ALA A 243 -24.43 6.98 16.68
C ALA A 243 -24.80 5.89 15.66
N LEU A 244 -24.82 6.24 14.36
CA LEU A 244 -25.06 5.26 13.30
C LEU A 244 -23.95 4.20 13.20
N MET A 245 -22.69 4.58 13.45
CA MET A 245 -21.57 3.66 13.51
C MET A 245 -21.67 2.72 14.70
N ASP A 246 -22.01 3.26 15.88
CA ASP A 246 -22.19 2.48 17.11
C ASP A 246 -23.33 1.46 16.97
N ASP A 247 -24.46 1.89 16.40
CA ASP A 247 -25.60 1.01 16.11
C ASP A 247 -25.22 -0.11 15.14
N PHE A 248 -24.44 0.22 14.10
CA PHE A 248 -23.96 -0.76 13.13
C PHE A 248 -23.04 -1.80 13.80
N VAL A 249 -22.06 -1.35 14.58
CA VAL A 249 -21.12 -2.22 15.30
C VAL A 249 -21.86 -3.10 16.31
N ALA A 250 -22.78 -2.52 17.10
CA ALA A 250 -23.59 -3.25 18.07
C ALA A 250 -24.48 -4.30 17.39
N ASN A 251 -25.05 -3.99 16.22
CA ASN A 251 -25.83 -4.95 15.45
C ASN A 251 -24.96 -6.10 14.91
N VAL A 252 -23.77 -5.80 14.38
CA VAL A 252 -22.81 -6.83 13.94
C VAL A 252 -22.42 -7.73 15.11
N HIS A 253 -22.09 -7.14 16.27
CA HIS A 253 -21.74 -7.88 17.48
C HIS A 253 -22.87 -8.81 17.92
N ARG A 254 -24.12 -8.32 18.01
CA ARG A 254 -25.29 -9.14 18.37
C ARG A 254 -25.51 -10.31 17.40
N ARG A 255 -25.38 -10.08 16.08
CA ARG A 255 -25.53 -11.13 15.07
C ARG A 255 -24.47 -12.21 15.20
N LEU A 256 -23.23 -11.84 15.50
CA LEU A 256 -22.13 -12.79 15.69
C LEU A 256 -22.28 -13.59 16.99
N GLN A 257 -22.74 -12.98 18.08
CA GLN A 257 -23.00 -13.66 19.35
C GLN A 257 -24.21 -14.60 19.31
N ALA A 258 -25.22 -14.29 18.48
CA ALA A 258 -26.38 -15.14 18.30
C ALA A 258 -26.08 -16.43 17.52
N ALA A 259 -24.96 -16.48 16.78
CA ALA A 259 -24.57 -17.65 16.01
C ALA A 259 -23.79 -18.66 16.88
N SER A 260 -24.16 -19.94 16.80
CA SER A 260 -23.43 -21.00 17.51
C SER A 260 -21.96 -21.08 17.05
N PRO A 261 -21.01 -21.36 17.97
CA PRO A 261 -19.60 -21.49 17.64
C PRO A 261 -19.33 -22.49 16.49
N GLY A 262 -18.30 -22.22 15.70
CA GLY A 262 -17.89 -23.05 14.57
C GLY A 262 -18.50 -22.60 13.24
N LYS A 263 -19.02 -23.55 12.45
CA LYS A 263 -19.52 -23.27 11.09
C LYS A 263 -20.62 -22.20 11.03
N PRO A 264 -21.63 -22.16 11.93
CA PRO A 264 -22.66 -21.13 11.89
C PRO A 264 -22.11 -19.72 12.11
N GLN A 265 -21.15 -19.57 13.02
CA GLN A 265 -20.48 -18.29 13.27
C GLN A 265 -19.69 -17.80 12.06
N LEU A 266 -18.95 -18.69 11.38
CA LEU A 266 -18.26 -18.36 10.13
C LEU A 266 -19.23 -17.94 9.03
N GLN A 267 -20.37 -18.62 8.91
CA GLN A 267 -21.41 -18.23 7.95
C GLN A 267 -21.96 -16.83 8.27
N ALA A 268 -22.20 -16.52 9.55
CA ALA A 268 -22.64 -15.19 9.96
C ALA A 268 -21.63 -14.11 9.56
N VAL A 269 -20.32 -14.36 9.69
CA VAL A 269 -19.27 -13.44 9.21
C VAL A 269 -19.36 -13.23 7.71
N LEU A 270 -19.47 -14.32 6.93
CA LEU A 270 -19.58 -14.26 5.47
C LEU A 270 -20.84 -13.51 4.99
N ASP A 271 -21.92 -13.58 5.76
CA ASP A 271 -23.17 -12.86 5.48
C ASP A 271 -23.09 -11.38 5.88
N ILE A 272 -22.25 -11.04 6.87
CA ILE A 272 -22.08 -9.66 7.35
C ILE A 272 -21.12 -8.86 6.46
N LEU A 273 -19.98 -9.43 6.06
CA LEU A 273 -18.93 -8.72 5.31
C LEU A 273 -19.46 -7.95 4.07
N PRO A 274 -20.34 -8.53 3.22
CA PRO A 274 -20.89 -7.81 2.07
C PRO A 274 -21.76 -6.60 2.43
N THR A 275 -22.32 -6.56 3.65
CA THR A 275 -23.16 -5.44 4.12
C THR A 275 -22.33 -4.21 4.52
N MET A 276 -21.01 -4.39 4.72
CA MET A 276 -20.12 -3.30 5.11
C MET A 276 -19.89 -2.29 3.99
N ALA A 277 -19.71 -2.73 2.72
CA ALA A 277 -19.49 -1.78 1.63
C ALA A 277 -20.67 -0.81 1.41
N PRO A 278 -21.93 -1.26 1.28
CA PRO A 278 -23.06 -0.36 1.12
C PRO A 278 -23.17 0.66 2.26
N PHE A 279 -22.85 0.25 3.49
CA PHE A 279 -22.78 1.12 4.65
C PHE A 279 -21.73 2.23 4.41
N PHE A 280 -20.46 1.87 4.17
CA PHE A 280 -19.39 2.86 3.96
C PHE A 280 -19.58 3.74 2.72
N LEU A 281 -20.06 3.18 1.62
CA LEU A 281 -20.26 3.91 0.36
C LEU A 281 -21.33 5.00 0.48
N ASN A 282 -22.21 4.93 1.48
CA ASN A 282 -23.23 5.94 1.71
C ASN A 282 -22.64 7.32 2.06
N TRP A 283 -21.43 7.38 2.63
CA TRP A 283 -20.75 8.63 3.01
C TRP A 283 -19.83 9.21 1.92
N VAL A 284 -19.66 8.52 0.78
CA VAL A 284 -18.82 9.01 -0.32
C VAL A 284 -19.21 10.42 -0.80
N PRO A 285 -20.51 10.76 -0.96
CA PRO A 285 -20.91 12.12 -1.35
C PRO A 285 -20.51 13.20 -0.33
N GLU A 286 -20.67 12.93 0.97
CA GLU A 286 -20.30 13.83 2.06
C GLU A 286 -18.79 14.03 2.14
N ALA A 287 -18.01 12.96 2.02
CA ALA A 287 -16.55 13.04 1.95
C ALA A 287 -16.09 13.85 0.72
N ALA A 288 -16.71 13.60 -0.45
CA ALA A 288 -16.43 14.36 -1.66
C ALA A 288 -16.80 15.85 -1.52
N ALA A 289 -17.92 16.16 -0.85
CA ALA A 289 -18.32 17.52 -0.52
C ALA A 289 -17.28 18.23 0.38
N GLY A 290 -16.78 17.55 1.42
CA GLY A 290 -15.74 18.08 2.30
C GLY A 290 -14.42 18.37 1.55
N ILE A 291 -13.98 17.45 0.68
CA ILE A 291 -12.79 17.66 -0.17
C ILE A 291 -13.00 18.84 -1.13
N ALA A 292 -14.19 18.93 -1.75
CA ALA A 292 -14.52 20.02 -2.66
C ALA A 292 -14.56 21.37 -1.93
N ALA A 293 -15.17 21.42 -0.74
CA ALA A 293 -15.23 22.61 0.10
C ALA A 293 -13.84 23.07 0.52
N THR A 294 -12.97 22.16 0.97
CA THR A 294 -11.58 22.45 1.36
C THR A 294 -10.78 23.06 0.20
N ARG A 295 -10.91 22.47 -1.01
CA ARG A 295 -10.23 22.99 -2.21
C ARG A 295 -10.79 24.33 -2.67
N LEU A 296 -12.11 24.51 -2.59
CA LEU A 296 -12.76 25.77 -2.96
C LEU A 296 -12.37 26.88 -1.99
N LEU A 297 -12.40 26.62 -0.68
CA LEU A 297 -11.98 27.53 0.38
C LEU A 297 -10.53 27.97 0.14
N ALA A 298 -9.61 27.01 -0.04
CA ALA A 298 -8.21 27.32 -0.31
C ALA A 298 -8.04 28.17 -1.59
N ARG A 299 -8.82 27.91 -2.64
CA ARG A 299 -8.75 28.68 -3.90
C ARG A 299 -9.28 30.11 -3.75
N LEU A 300 -10.34 30.31 -2.96
CA LEU A 300 -10.93 31.62 -2.71
C LEU A 300 -10.06 32.44 -1.74
N ALA A 301 -9.55 31.80 -0.69
CA ALA A 301 -8.71 32.42 0.34
C ALA A 301 -7.36 32.92 -0.19
N ARG A 302 -6.73 32.24 -1.15
CA ARG A 302 -5.46 32.66 -1.79
C ARG A 302 -5.47 34.06 -2.39
N ARG A 303 -6.66 34.64 -2.64
CA ARG A 303 -6.78 36.03 -3.12
C ARG A 303 -6.57 37.07 -2.03
N TYR A 304 -6.74 36.67 -0.77
CA TYR A 304 -6.81 37.56 0.39
C TYR A 304 -5.81 37.20 1.50
N LEU A 305 -5.39 35.94 1.56
CA LEU A 305 -4.54 35.39 2.61
C LEU A 305 -3.23 34.86 2.05
N SER A 306 -2.20 34.86 2.89
CA SER A 306 -0.93 34.18 2.61
C SER A 306 -1.13 32.66 2.51
N PRO A 307 -0.16 31.92 1.94
CA PRO A 307 -0.22 30.45 1.88
C PRO A 307 -0.38 29.81 3.26
N ALA A 308 0.31 30.30 4.28
CA ALA A 308 0.26 29.77 5.65
C ALA A 308 -1.11 30.01 6.31
N GLU A 309 -1.68 31.21 6.14
CA GLU A 309 -3.02 31.53 6.65
C GLU A 309 -4.11 30.71 5.92
N THR A 310 -3.94 30.47 4.62
CA THR A 310 -4.85 29.62 3.85
C THR A 310 -4.81 28.16 4.32
N GLU A 311 -3.63 27.67 4.67
CA GLU A 311 -3.46 26.34 5.25
C GLU A 311 -4.08 26.28 6.66
N ALA A 312 -3.91 27.33 7.48
CA ALA A 312 -4.52 27.39 8.80
C ALA A 312 -6.06 27.23 8.78
N LEU A 313 -6.74 27.74 7.74
CA LEU A 313 -8.20 27.61 7.58
C LEU A 313 -8.70 26.16 7.45
N ILE A 314 -7.82 25.21 7.14
CA ILE A 314 -8.17 23.80 6.93
C ILE A 314 -7.59 22.89 8.03
N LEU A 315 -6.95 23.48 9.05
CA LEU A 315 -6.45 22.78 10.24
C LEU A 315 -7.53 22.76 11.34
N GLY A 316 -7.33 21.91 12.36
CA GLY A 316 -8.16 21.94 13.56
C GLY A 316 -9.62 21.49 13.38
N ILE A 317 -9.96 20.82 12.28
CA ILE A 317 -11.35 20.47 11.96
C ILE A 317 -11.92 19.49 13.02
N PRO A 318 -12.98 19.87 13.76
CA PRO A 318 -13.61 19.01 14.75
C PRO A 318 -14.19 17.74 14.13
N GLY A 319 -14.22 16.66 14.91
CA GLY A 319 -14.75 15.36 14.46
C GLY A 319 -13.77 14.52 13.63
N ASN A 320 -12.52 14.96 13.47
CA ASN A 320 -11.47 14.11 12.94
C ASN A 320 -11.05 13.07 14.00
N VAL A 321 -11.50 11.83 13.81
CA VAL A 321 -11.28 10.72 14.75
C VAL A 321 -9.80 10.44 15.04
N VAL A 322 -8.90 10.67 14.08
CA VAL A 322 -7.46 10.44 14.25
C VAL A 322 -6.83 11.57 15.07
N ASN A 323 -7.26 12.81 14.85
CA ASN A 323 -6.80 13.93 15.67
C ASN A 323 -7.25 13.75 17.13
N GLU A 324 -8.52 13.43 17.36
CA GLU A 324 -9.05 13.17 18.71
C GLU A 324 -8.31 12.03 19.42
N MET A 325 -7.98 10.98 18.68
CA MET A 325 -7.17 9.87 19.19
C MET A 325 -5.77 10.32 19.61
N ASN A 326 -5.08 11.09 18.77
CA ASN A 326 -3.75 11.61 19.09
C ASN A 326 -3.78 12.55 20.30
N LEU A 327 -4.82 13.39 20.42
CA LEU A 327 -5.03 14.25 21.58
C LEU A 327 -5.25 13.42 22.86
N MET A 328 -6.00 12.32 22.81
CA MET A 328 -6.15 11.44 23.97
C MET A 328 -4.84 10.75 24.38
N ILE A 329 -3.97 10.42 23.42
CA ILE A 329 -2.62 9.91 23.71
C ILE A 329 -1.77 10.98 24.41
N ASP A 330 -1.88 12.24 23.99
CA ASP A 330 -1.22 13.37 24.65
C ASP A 330 -1.73 13.59 26.07
N ASP A 331 -3.05 13.52 26.28
CA ASP A 331 -3.64 13.62 27.62
C ASP A 331 -3.15 12.49 28.54
N LEU A 332 -3.03 11.26 28.02
CA LEU A 332 -2.45 10.13 28.75
C LEU A 332 -1.01 10.39 29.17
N ALA A 333 -0.19 10.97 28.28
CA ALA A 333 1.16 11.38 28.61
C ALA A 333 1.16 12.45 29.72
N GLU A 334 0.29 13.46 29.64
CA GLU A 334 0.16 14.48 30.68
C GLU A 334 -0.28 13.91 32.03
N MET A 335 -1.23 12.98 32.03
CA MET A 335 -1.65 12.29 33.27
C MET A 335 -0.49 11.51 33.87
N ALA A 336 0.28 10.79 33.05
CA ALA A 336 1.47 10.07 33.51
C ALA A 336 2.54 11.02 34.08
N ARG A 337 2.75 12.22 33.51
CA ARG A 337 3.70 13.23 34.05
C ARG A 337 3.38 13.65 35.50
N ARG A 338 2.12 13.57 35.93
CA ARG A 338 1.71 13.94 37.30
C ARG A 338 2.19 12.95 38.36
N SER A 339 2.60 11.74 37.98
CA SER A 339 3.17 10.73 38.87
C SER A 339 4.64 10.47 38.55
N PRO A 340 5.60 10.93 39.39
CA PRO A 340 7.01 10.65 39.21
C PRO A 340 7.34 9.15 39.16
N ALA A 341 6.53 8.31 39.82
CA ALA A 341 6.68 6.86 39.79
C ALA A 341 6.31 6.28 38.42
N LEU A 342 5.20 6.73 37.81
CA LEU A 342 4.84 6.33 36.44
C LEU A 342 5.88 6.78 35.42
N VAL A 343 6.39 8.01 35.52
CA VAL A 343 7.46 8.49 34.63
C VAL A 343 8.70 7.58 34.71
N ARG A 344 9.12 7.18 35.91
CA ARG A 344 10.22 6.22 36.09
C ARG A 344 9.89 4.83 35.53
N ARG A 345 8.63 4.40 35.57
CA ARG A 345 8.21 3.11 34.99
C ARG A 345 8.22 3.15 33.46
N PHE A 346 7.77 4.25 32.84
CA PHE A 346 7.87 4.47 31.39
C PHE A 346 9.31 4.54 30.90
N ALA A 347 10.24 5.11 31.68
CA ALA A 347 11.66 5.11 31.34
C ALA A 347 12.28 3.69 31.28
N LYS A 348 11.58 2.69 31.83
CA LYS A 348 11.94 1.26 31.79
C LYS A 348 10.93 0.44 30.99
N LEU A 349 10.23 1.04 30.02
CA LEU A 349 9.32 0.31 29.14
C LEU A 349 10.09 -0.76 28.38
N ASP A 350 9.70 -2.02 28.59
CA ASP A 350 10.26 -3.22 27.98
C ASP A 350 9.43 -3.62 26.74
N ASP A 351 9.64 -4.82 26.23
CA ASP A 351 8.95 -5.35 25.05
C ASP A 351 7.62 -6.06 25.39
N ASP A 352 7.14 -6.01 26.64
CA ASP A 352 5.86 -6.59 27.05
C ASP A 352 4.92 -5.51 27.64
N GLY A 353 4.09 -4.94 26.76
CA GLY A 353 3.15 -3.90 27.15
C GLY A 353 2.07 -4.35 28.16
N ARG A 354 1.76 -5.65 28.24
CA ARG A 354 0.75 -6.15 29.21
C ARG A 354 1.36 -6.27 30.59
N ALA A 355 2.54 -6.90 30.69
CA ALA A 355 3.28 -6.96 31.95
C ALA A 355 3.57 -5.54 32.49
N TRP A 356 3.89 -4.60 31.60
CA TRP A 356 4.06 -3.20 31.96
C TRP A 356 2.80 -2.60 32.62
N LEU A 357 1.61 -2.86 32.06
CA LEU A 357 0.34 -2.36 32.60
C LEU A 357 0.00 -2.99 33.96
N ASP A 358 0.22 -4.29 34.10
CA ASP A 358 -0.02 -5.02 35.35
C ASP A 358 0.84 -4.47 36.50
N GLU A 359 2.11 -4.17 36.21
CA GLU A 359 3.00 -3.53 37.18
C GLU A 359 2.61 -2.08 37.45
N ALA A 360 2.23 -1.31 36.42
CA ALA A 360 1.79 0.07 36.57
C ALA A 360 0.55 0.18 37.46
N ALA A 361 -0.32 -0.83 37.46
CA ALA A 361 -1.48 -0.93 38.35
C ALA A 361 -1.12 -1.00 39.84
N THR A 362 0.11 -1.39 40.18
CA THR A 362 0.58 -1.43 41.58
C THR A 362 1.13 -0.08 42.08
N ILE A 363 1.30 0.89 41.19
CA ILE A 363 1.89 2.20 41.51
C ILE A 363 0.84 3.12 42.15
N GLU A 364 1.15 3.65 43.33
CA GLU A 364 0.31 4.65 43.99
C GLU A 364 0.16 5.91 43.11
N GLY A 365 -1.08 6.35 42.91
CA GLY A 365 -1.42 7.49 42.05
C GLY A 365 -1.49 7.17 40.54
N ALA A 366 -1.38 5.91 40.13
CA ALA A 366 -1.54 5.51 38.73
C ALA A 366 -3.00 5.39 38.28
N GLN A 367 -3.97 5.28 39.21
CA GLN A 367 -5.38 5.02 38.89
C GLN A 367 -5.97 6.01 37.85
N PRO A 368 -5.77 7.34 37.93
CA PRO A 368 -6.31 8.25 36.94
C PRO A 368 -5.78 7.99 35.52
N PHE A 369 -4.51 7.59 35.39
CA PHE A 369 -3.93 7.20 34.11
C PHE A 369 -4.55 5.89 33.60
N LEU A 370 -4.73 4.89 34.48
CA LEU A 370 -5.30 3.59 34.11
C LEU A 370 -6.77 3.69 33.70
N ASP A 371 -7.56 4.54 34.37
CA ASP A 371 -8.96 4.81 34.00
C ASP A 371 -9.03 5.47 32.62
N ALA A 372 -8.19 6.47 32.38
CA ALA A 372 -8.10 7.13 31.07
C ALA A 372 -7.58 6.20 29.97
N TRP A 373 -6.64 5.31 30.32
CA TRP A 373 -6.11 4.29 29.43
C TRP A 373 -7.19 3.29 29.01
N GLN A 374 -8.01 2.83 29.96
CA GLN A 374 -9.14 1.96 29.66
C GLN A 374 -10.15 2.66 28.74
N ALA A 375 -10.50 3.93 29.03
CA ALA A 375 -11.38 4.71 28.17
C ALA A 375 -10.80 4.91 26.75
N PHE A 376 -9.48 5.05 26.63
CA PHE A 376 -8.80 5.07 25.34
C PHE A 376 -8.93 3.73 24.61
N LEU A 377 -8.72 2.60 25.28
CA LEU A 377 -8.86 1.27 24.68
C LEU A 377 -10.32 0.95 24.31
N ASP A 378 -11.29 1.38 25.10
CA ASP A 378 -12.71 1.17 24.77
C ASP A 378 -13.10 1.87 23.46
N ARG A 379 -12.49 3.04 23.19
CA ARG A 379 -12.77 3.84 22.00
C ARG A 379 -11.89 3.52 20.80
N TYR A 380 -10.62 3.24 21.03
CA TYR A 380 -9.60 3.12 19.97
C TYR A 380 -8.83 1.80 20.02
N GLY A 381 -9.08 0.93 20.98
CA GLY A 381 -8.35 -0.33 21.17
C GLY A 381 -8.47 -1.31 20.00
N ALA A 382 -9.51 -1.19 19.17
CA ALA A 382 -9.69 -1.98 17.94
C ALA A 382 -8.76 -1.52 16.78
N ARG A 383 -8.08 -0.37 16.92
CA ARG A 383 -7.08 0.11 15.96
C ARG A 383 -5.74 -0.61 16.17
N GLY A 384 -4.82 -0.39 15.26
CA GLY A 384 -3.48 -0.95 15.35
C GLY A 384 -2.56 -0.51 14.22
N PRO A 385 -1.25 -0.78 14.33
CA PRO A 385 -0.34 -0.60 13.21
C PRO A 385 -0.78 -1.48 12.03
N SER A 386 -0.81 -0.91 10.81
CA SER A 386 -1.25 -1.63 9.61
C SER A 386 -2.66 -2.25 9.72
N GLU A 387 -3.62 -1.51 10.28
CA GLU A 387 -4.92 -2.04 10.72
C GLU A 387 -5.80 -2.69 9.64
N ILE A 388 -5.54 -2.40 8.37
CA ILE A 388 -6.23 -3.00 7.22
C ILE A 388 -6.00 -4.53 7.18
N ASP A 389 -4.87 -5.01 7.67
CA ASP A 389 -4.61 -6.43 7.85
C ASP A 389 -5.27 -6.91 9.16
N ILE A 390 -6.39 -7.62 9.04
CA ILE A 390 -7.19 -8.06 10.19
C ILE A 390 -6.50 -9.06 11.11
N MET A 391 -5.38 -9.65 10.66
CA MET A 391 -4.56 -10.56 11.45
C MET A 391 -3.48 -9.84 12.27
N GLN A 392 -3.36 -8.51 12.17
CA GLN A 392 -2.48 -7.77 13.07
C GLN A 392 -3.11 -7.61 14.43
N PRO A 393 -2.31 -7.71 15.51
CA PRO A 393 -2.80 -7.44 16.84
C PRO A 393 -3.31 -6.01 16.94
N ARG A 394 -4.48 -5.86 17.56
CA ARG A 394 -5.07 -4.56 17.88
C ARG A 394 -4.46 -4.00 19.16
N TRP A 395 -4.62 -2.72 19.46
CA TRP A 395 -4.08 -2.13 20.69
C TRP A 395 -4.66 -2.72 21.97
N VAL A 396 -5.87 -3.27 21.92
CA VAL A 396 -6.44 -4.04 23.03
C VAL A 396 -5.77 -5.42 23.21
N GLU A 397 -5.16 -5.95 22.15
CA GLU A 397 -4.43 -7.23 22.15
C GLU A 397 -2.95 -7.01 22.48
N ASP A 398 -2.31 -6.05 21.83
CA ASP A 398 -0.94 -5.59 22.06
C ASP A 398 -0.89 -4.06 22.28
N PRO A 399 -0.81 -3.60 23.54
CA PRO A 399 -0.82 -2.18 23.87
C PRO A 399 0.53 -1.49 23.66
N LEU A 400 1.61 -2.25 23.43
CA LEU A 400 2.98 -1.76 23.43
C LEU A 400 3.23 -0.60 22.45
N PRO A 401 2.71 -0.61 21.21
CA PRO A 401 2.92 0.50 20.27
C PRO A 401 2.43 1.85 20.82
N VAL A 402 1.27 1.86 21.49
CA VAL A 402 0.71 3.10 22.06
C VAL A 402 1.52 3.53 23.28
N LEU A 403 1.89 2.59 24.16
CA LEU A 403 2.73 2.88 25.32
C LEU A 403 4.08 3.49 24.92
N ARG A 404 4.67 3.05 23.81
CA ARG A 404 5.90 3.64 23.26
C ARG A 404 5.69 5.07 22.75
N VAL A 405 4.56 5.37 22.13
CA VAL A 405 4.22 6.74 21.72
C VAL A 405 4.06 7.64 22.95
N ILE A 406 3.32 7.19 23.97
CA ILE A 406 3.18 7.91 25.24
C ILE A 406 4.56 8.16 25.87
N ALA A 407 5.42 7.13 25.93
CA ALA A 407 6.78 7.25 26.47
C ALA A 407 7.63 8.29 25.71
N SER A 408 7.48 8.36 24.39
CA SER A 408 8.12 9.39 23.55
C SER A 408 7.60 10.79 23.89
N HIS A 409 6.29 10.96 24.06
CA HIS A 409 5.69 12.25 24.40
C HIS A 409 6.12 12.72 25.80
N LEU A 410 6.32 11.81 26.76
CA LEU A 410 6.86 12.15 28.08
C LEU A 410 8.24 12.83 28.03
N GLN A 411 9.03 12.59 26.97
CA GLN A 411 10.33 13.23 26.76
C GLN A 411 10.25 14.61 26.09
N GLN A 412 9.09 15.00 25.58
CA GLN A 412 8.86 16.28 24.90
C GLN A 412 8.11 17.27 25.81
N ASP A 413 8.47 18.56 25.76
CA ASP A 413 7.78 19.63 26.49
C ASP A 413 6.64 20.24 25.66
N GLY A 414 5.40 20.17 26.16
CA GLY A 414 4.25 20.89 25.61
C GLY A 414 2.89 20.19 25.75
N ASN A 415 1.81 20.99 25.81
CA ASN A 415 0.42 20.52 25.80
C ASN A 415 -0.18 20.67 24.39
N SER A 416 -0.43 19.56 23.71
CA SER A 416 -0.98 19.55 22.34
C SER A 416 -2.47 19.93 22.28
N ARG A 417 -3.26 19.59 23.31
CA ARG A 417 -4.70 19.89 23.37
C ARG A 417 -4.95 21.39 23.44
N ALA A 418 -4.21 22.12 24.26
CA ALA A 418 -4.26 23.58 24.35
C ALA A 418 -3.89 24.26 23.01
N ARG A 419 -2.92 23.69 22.26
CA ARG A 419 -2.57 24.17 20.92
C ARG A 419 -3.68 23.91 19.90
N PHE A 420 -4.28 22.72 19.94
CA PHE A 420 -5.40 22.36 19.07
C PHE A 420 -6.62 23.25 19.31
N GLU A 421 -7.02 23.46 20.57
CA GLU A 421 -8.13 24.35 20.92
C GLU A 421 -7.86 25.81 20.51
N ALA A 422 -6.62 26.27 20.56
CA ALA A 422 -6.24 27.59 20.06
C ALA A 422 -6.29 27.71 18.53
N GLN A 423 -6.09 26.62 17.80
CA GLN A 423 -6.21 26.57 16.33
C GLN A 423 -7.65 26.38 15.84
N ALA A 424 -8.52 25.81 16.68
CA ALA A 424 -9.92 25.57 16.36
C ALA A 424 -10.82 26.82 16.59
N ARG A 425 -10.32 27.83 17.30
CA ARG A 425 -10.96 29.14 17.48
C ARG A 425 -10.52 30.11 16.40
#